data_AF-A0A9E2E2P0-F1
#
_entry.id   AF-A0A9E2E2P0-F1
#
_cell.length_a   1.000
_cell.length_b   1.000
_cell.length_c   1.000
_cell.angle_alpha   90.00
_cell.angle_beta   90.00
_cell.angle_gamma   90.00
#
_symmetry.space_group_name_H-M   'P 1'
#
loop_
_entity.id
_entity.type
_entity.pdbx_description
1 polymer ?
#
loop_
_entity_poly.entity_id
_entity_poly.type
_entity_poly.pdbx_seq_one_letter_code
_entity_poly.pdbx_strand_id
1 'polypeptide(L)'
;MEVEKGHTSGDYLDGFFQGTRNALYQNERASITLNITVINEFYIGALVALFERSVGYYASMININAYHQPGVEAGKKAAGDVITLQGKIIDFLSENSDSAHSVDEIADAIKDSESKETVFLICQHLSANENRGVKKIGSGALNKITFQSQ
;
A
#
# COMPACT_ATOMS: atom_id res chain seq x y z
N MET A 1 23.81 -29.18 -9.86
CA MET A 1 25.08 -28.58 -9.41
C MET A 1 25.44 -29.23 -8.10
N GLU A 2 26.61 -29.87 -8.03
CA GLU A 2 27.12 -30.42 -6.78
C GLU A 2 27.59 -29.27 -5.90
N VAL A 3 27.25 -29.31 -4.62
CA VAL A 3 27.59 -28.26 -3.63
C VAL A 3 28.38 -28.81 -2.45
N GLU A 4 28.24 -30.10 -2.18
CA GLU A 4 29.05 -30.88 -1.24
C GLU A 4 29.25 -32.29 -1.84
N LYS A 5 30.29 -33.02 -1.40
CA LYS A 5 30.64 -34.34 -1.95
C LYS A 5 29.43 -35.28 -1.93
N GLY A 6 28.95 -35.66 -3.11
CA GLY A 6 27.80 -36.55 -3.27
C GLY A 6 26.43 -35.91 -3.02
N HIS A 7 26.37 -34.58 -2.86
CA HIS A 7 25.16 -33.83 -2.60
C HIS A 7 24.99 -32.66 -3.58
N THR A 8 23.86 -32.65 -4.27
CA THR A 8 23.48 -31.59 -5.19
C THR A 8 22.66 -30.51 -4.49
N SER A 9 22.59 -29.33 -5.11
CA SER A 9 21.66 -28.28 -4.70
C SER A 9 20.20 -28.76 -4.62
N GLY A 10 19.81 -29.73 -5.46
CA GLY A 10 18.46 -30.34 -5.42
C GLY A 10 18.24 -31.16 -4.15
N ASP A 11 19.25 -31.92 -3.72
CA ASP A 11 19.19 -32.71 -2.50
C ASP A 11 19.06 -31.81 -1.25
N TYR A 12 19.76 -30.66 -1.22
CA TYR A 12 19.57 -29.68 -0.15
C TYR A 12 18.18 -29.05 -0.16
N LEU A 13 17.64 -28.71 -1.33
CA LEU A 13 16.29 -28.14 -1.43
C LEU A 13 15.23 -29.12 -0.94
N ASP A 14 15.34 -30.40 -1.32
CA ASP A 14 14.44 -31.44 -0.82
C ASP A 14 14.62 -31.66 0.69
N GLY A 15 15.86 -31.70 1.17
CA GLY A 15 16.17 -31.77 2.60
C GLY A 15 15.57 -30.62 3.41
N PHE A 16 15.67 -29.38 2.91
CA PHE A 16 15.05 -28.21 3.54
C PHE A 16 13.52 -28.30 3.51
N PHE A 17 12.93 -28.70 2.39
CA PHE A 17 11.48 -28.91 2.29
C PHE A 17 10.97 -29.93 3.32
N GLN A 18 11.63 -31.08 3.42
CA GLN A 18 11.29 -32.12 4.40
C GLN A 18 11.49 -31.63 5.84
N GLY A 19 12.63 -30.98 6.11
CA GLY A 19 12.98 -30.43 7.43
C GLY A 19 11.99 -29.38 7.92
N THR A 20 11.65 -28.39 7.08
CA THR A 20 10.68 -27.35 7.41
C THR A 20 9.29 -27.93 7.63
N ARG A 21 8.84 -28.87 6.80
CA ARG A 21 7.53 -29.53 6.97
C ARG A 21 7.44 -30.27 8.31
N ASN A 22 8.49 -31.02 8.68
CA ASN A 22 8.53 -31.70 9.97
C ASN A 22 8.56 -30.69 11.13
N ALA A 23 9.39 -29.65 11.04
CA ALA A 23 9.45 -28.62 12.08
C ALA A 23 8.10 -27.93 12.30
N LEU A 24 7.36 -27.59 11.23
CA LEU A 24 6.00 -27.04 11.34
C LEU A 24 5.06 -28.02 12.05
N TYR A 25 5.09 -29.30 11.66
CA TYR A 25 4.27 -30.33 12.29
C TYR A 25 4.56 -30.48 13.79
N GLN A 26 5.84 -30.53 14.19
CA GLN A 26 6.24 -30.60 15.61
C GLN A 26 5.83 -29.37 16.41
N ASN A 27 5.67 -28.21 15.75
CA ASN A 27 5.18 -26.98 16.37
C ASN A 27 3.66 -26.80 16.25
N GLU A 28 2.93 -27.90 15.96
CA GLU A 28 1.47 -27.92 15.81
C GLU A 28 0.96 -26.91 14.76
N ARG A 29 1.77 -26.65 13.73
CA ARG A 29 1.41 -25.79 12.60
C ARG A 29 0.98 -26.66 11.41
N ALA A 30 -0.29 -26.52 11.03
CA ALA A 30 -0.81 -27.20 9.85
C ALA A 30 -0.09 -26.72 8.58
N SER A 31 0.20 -27.65 7.67
CA SER A 31 0.77 -27.37 6.35
C SER A 31 0.14 -28.29 5.30
N ILE A 32 0.05 -27.80 4.06
CA ILE A 32 -0.45 -28.54 2.90
C ILE A 32 0.66 -28.53 1.85
N THR A 33 0.89 -29.67 1.21
CA THR A 33 1.84 -29.80 0.10
C THR A 33 1.07 -30.10 -1.19
N LEU A 34 1.31 -29.30 -2.23
CA LEU A 34 0.89 -29.58 -3.60
C LEU A 34 2.11 -30.02 -4.40
N ASN A 35 2.08 -31.24 -4.95
CA ASN A 35 3.18 -31.78 -5.75
C ASN A 35 2.84 -31.69 -7.24
N ILE A 36 3.77 -31.15 -8.03
CA ILE A 36 3.69 -31.11 -9.49
C ILE A 36 4.94 -31.77 -10.04
N THR A 37 4.74 -32.82 -10.84
CA THR A 37 5.83 -33.66 -11.36
C THR A 37 6.52 -33.05 -12.59
N VAL A 38 5.82 -32.19 -13.33
CA VAL A 38 6.35 -31.51 -14.52
C VAL A 38 5.86 -30.07 -14.55
N ILE A 39 6.75 -29.12 -14.80
CA ILE A 39 6.37 -27.72 -15.01
C ILE A 39 6.06 -27.54 -16.50
N ASN A 40 4.77 -27.40 -16.84
CA ASN A 40 4.29 -27.09 -18.18
C ASN A 40 2.98 -26.28 -18.10
N GLU A 41 2.49 -25.85 -19.26
CA GLU A 41 1.30 -24.99 -19.39
C GLU A 41 0.06 -25.65 -18.79
N PHE A 42 -0.07 -26.97 -18.92
CA PHE A 42 -1.18 -27.73 -18.36
C PHE A 42 -1.21 -27.66 -16.84
N TYR A 43 -0.09 -27.96 -16.16
CA TYR A 43 -0.04 -27.96 -14.70
C TYR A 43 -0.12 -26.54 -14.10
N ILE A 44 0.42 -25.54 -14.80
CA ILE A 44 0.24 -24.14 -14.40
C ILE A 44 -1.23 -23.73 -14.51
N GLY A 45 -1.92 -24.07 -15.60
CA GLY A 45 -3.36 -23.83 -15.75
C GLY A 45 -4.18 -24.53 -14.67
N ALA A 46 -3.83 -25.76 -14.30
CA ALA A 46 -4.48 -26.50 -13.23
C ALA A 46 -4.31 -25.82 -11.85
N LEU A 47 -3.12 -25.26 -11.55
CA LEU A 47 -2.91 -24.49 -10.32
C LEU A 47 -3.75 -23.21 -10.26
N VAL A 48 -3.79 -22.45 -11.35
CA VAL A 48 -4.65 -21.24 -11.43
C VAL A 48 -6.10 -21.62 -11.19
N ALA A 49 -6.58 -22.64 -11.90
CA ALA A 49 -7.93 -23.16 -11.78
C ALA A 49 -8.27 -23.65 -10.35
N LEU A 50 -7.31 -24.29 -9.67
CA LEU A 50 -7.44 -24.74 -8.29
C LEU A 50 -7.61 -23.57 -7.32
N PHE A 51 -6.73 -22.56 -7.40
CA PHE A 51 -6.78 -21.42 -6.49
C PHE A 51 -7.99 -20.51 -6.75
N GLU A 52 -8.36 -20.26 -8.00
CA GLU A 52 -9.59 -19.52 -8.35
C GLU A 52 -10.83 -20.16 -7.73
N ARG A 53 -10.99 -21.49 -7.87
CA ARG A 53 -12.11 -22.24 -7.28
C ARG A 53 -12.05 -22.27 -5.76
N SER A 54 -10.87 -22.42 -5.18
CA SER A 54 -10.68 -22.45 -3.73
C SER A 54 -11.14 -21.15 -3.08
N VAL A 55 -10.82 -19.99 -3.67
CA VAL A 55 -11.29 -18.68 -3.20
C VAL A 55 -12.82 -18.59 -3.29
N GLY A 56 -13.41 -18.98 -4.42
CA GLY A 56 -14.86 -18.98 -4.61
C GLY A 56 -15.60 -19.86 -3.60
N TYR A 57 -15.11 -21.09 -3.38
CA TYR A 57 -15.69 -22.00 -2.38
C TYR A 57 -15.54 -21.46 -0.97
N TYR A 58 -14.37 -20.93 -0.60
CA TYR A 58 -14.15 -20.35 0.72
C TYR A 58 -15.12 -19.19 0.99
N ALA A 59 -15.24 -18.24 0.05
CA ALA A 59 -16.15 -17.12 0.18
C ALA A 59 -17.62 -17.57 0.31
N SER A 60 -18.03 -18.58 -0.47
CA SER A 60 -19.35 -19.19 -0.34
C SER A 60 -19.59 -19.81 1.04
N MET A 61 -18.59 -20.46 1.63
CA MET A 61 -18.70 -21.07 2.97
C MET A 61 -18.88 -20.03 4.08
N ILE A 62 -18.26 -18.86 3.92
CA ILE A 62 -18.36 -17.76 4.91
C ILE A 62 -19.39 -16.70 4.53
N ASN A 63 -20.20 -16.94 3.49
CA ASN A 63 -21.26 -16.06 3.00
C ASN A 63 -20.78 -14.63 2.63
N ILE A 64 -19.67 -14.55 1.89
CA ILE A 64 -19.12 -13.32 1.31
C ILE A 64 -19.08 -13.46 -0.22
N ASN A 65 -19.25 -12.36 -0.94
CA ASN A 65 -19.08 -12.36 -2.39
C ASN A 65 -17.59 -12.18 -2.76
N ALA A 66 -16.98 -13.22 -3.36
CA ALA A 66 -15.59 -13.22 -3.78
C ALA A 66 -15.28 -12.30 -4.96
N TYR A 67 -16.29 -11.83 -5.68
CA TYR A 67 -16.16 -11.21 -7.00
C TYR A 67 -16.39 -9.71 -6.99
N HIS A 68 -16.58 -9.10 -5.82
CA HIS A 68 -16.74 -7.65 -5.68
C HIS A 68 -15.65 -7.05 -4.77
N GLN A 69 -15.36 -5.78 -4.99
CA GLN A 69 -14.30 -5.06 -4.27
C GLN A 69 -14.74 -3.63 -3.90
N PRO A 70 -15.86 -3.45 -3.17
CA PRO A 70 -16.47 -2.14 -2.96
C PRO A 70 -15.54 -1.11 -2.27
N GLY A 71 -14.62 -1.58 -1.42
CA GLY A 71 -13.66 -0.71 -0.73
C GLY A 71 -12.73 0.06 -1.67
N VAL A 72 -12.46 -0.45 -2.87
CA VAL A 72 -11.54 0.24 -3.81
C VAL A 72 -12.16 1.51 -4.38
N GLU A 73 -13.47 1.54 -4.57
CA GLU A 73 -14.17 2.72 -5.09
C GLU A 73 -14.26 3.82 -4.02
N ALA A 74 -14.48 3.45 -2.77
CA ALA A 74 -14.40 4.39 -1.65
C ALA A 74 -12.99 4.99 -1.53
N GLY A 75 -11.94 4.17 -1.67
CA GLY A 75 -10.56 4.62 -1.65
C GLY A 75 -10.23 5.58 -2.80
N LYS A 76 -10.70 5.29 -4.02
CA LYS A 76 -10.52 6.20 -5.18
C LYS A 76 -11.23 7.53 -4.97
N LYS A 77 -12.45 7.53 -4.42
CA LYS A 77 -13.19 8.76 -4.14
C LYS A 77 -12.45 9.62 -3.12
N ALA A 78 -12.05 9.04 -1.98
CA ALA A 78 -11.28 9.75 -0.96
C ALA A 78 -9.95 10.29 -1.50
N ALA A 79 -9.25 9.53 -2.35
CA ALA A 79 -8.04 10.01 -3.02
C ALA A 79 -8.33 11.19 -3.98
N GLY A 80 -9.44 11.14 -4.72
CA GLY A 80 -9.89 12.25 -5.57
C GLY A 80 -10.18 13.53 -4.78
N ASP A 81 -10.80 13.40 -3.60
CA ASP A 81 -11.07 14.53 -2.70
C ASP A 81 -9.75 15.17 -2.21
N VAL A 82 -8.75 14.35 -1.84
CA VAL A 82 -7.41 14.83 -1.46
C VAL A 82 -6.71 15.55 -2.62
N ILE A 83 -6.78 15.02 -3.85
CA ILE A 83 -6.18 15.66 -5.03
C ILE A 83 -6.87 17.00 -5.34
N THR A 84 -8.19 17.06 -5.21
CA THR A 84 -8.96 18.29 -5.39
C THR A 84 -8.57 19.35 -4.37
N LEU A 85 -8.45 18.95 -3.10
CA LEU A 85 -7.99 19.82 -2.02
C LEU A 85 -6.56 20.32 -2.26
N GLN A 86 -5.68 19.45 -2.74
CA GLN A 86 -4.31 19.83 -3.11
C GLN A 86 -4.28 20.91 -4.20
N GLY A 87 -5.15 20.84 -5.20
CA GLY A 87 -5.30 21.89 -6.21
C GLY A 87 -5.65 23.24 -5.57
N LYS A 88 -6.68 23.28 -4.72
CA LYS A 88 -7.09 24.50 -3.99
C LYS A 88 -5.96 25.09 -3.14
N ILE A 89 -5.17 24.24 -2.48
CA ILE A 89 -4.03 24.69 -1.67
C ILE A 89 -2.94 25.33 -2.54
N ILE A 90 -2.63 24.73 -3.69
CA ILE A 90 -1.65 25.29 -4.64
C ILE A 90 -2.14 26.64 -5.15
N ASP A 91 -3.41 26.73 -5.55
CA ASP A 91 -4.01 27.98 -6.04
C ASP A 91 -3.96 29.07 -4.96
N PHE A 92 -4.37 28.76 -3.72
CA PHE A 92 -4.32 29.68 -2.59
C PHE A 92 -2.89 30.17 -2.29
N LEU A 93 -1.91 29.26 -2.23
CA LEU A 93 -0.51 29.63 -1.96
C LEU A 93 0.09 30.44 -3.11
N SER A 94 -0.33 30.19 -4.35
CA SER A 94 0.12 30.92 -5.54
C SER A 94 -0.47 32.33 -5.60
N GLU A 95 -1.74 32.51 -5.24
CA GLU A 95 -2.40 33.82 -5.13
C GLU A 95 -1.88 34.67 -3.96
N ASN A 96 -1.35 34.03 -2.92
CA ASN A 96 -0.83 34.67 -1.72
C ASN A 96 0.68 34.43 -1.52
N SER A 97 1.44 34.47 -2.61
CA SER A 97 2.89 34.17 -2.64
C SER A 97 3.72 35.06 -1.72
N ASP A 98 3.24 36.27 -1.41
CA ASP A 98 3.98 37.29 -0.65
C ASP A 98 4.08 37.01 0.85
N SER A 99 3.31 36.04 1.37
CA SER A 99 3.29 35.70 2.80
C SER A 99 3.23 34.20 3.06
N ALA A 100 3.75 33.80 4.22
CA ALA A 100 3.65 32.43 4.70
C ALA A 100 2.37 32.25 5.51
N HIS A 101 1.65 31.16 5.27
CA HIS A 101 0.35 30.87 5.88
C HIS A 101 0.42 29.61 6.74
N SER A 102 -0.21 29.67 7.91
CA SER A 102 -0.42 28.51 8.78
C SER A 102 -1.43 27.55 8.19
N VAL A 103 -1.45 26.31 8.71
CA VAL A 103 -2.45 25.30 8.32
C VAL A 103 -3.87 25.79 8.58
N ASP A 104 -4.07 26.54 9.68
CA ASP A 104 -5.38 27.10 10.03
C ASP A 104 -5.83 28.14 9.01
N GLU A 105 -4.94 29.08 8.62
CA GLU A 105 -5.25 30.10 7.61
C GLU A 105 -5.55 29.49 6.23
N ILE A 106 -4.78 28.47 5.82
CA ILE A 106 -5.02 27.75 4.56
C ILE A 106 -6.38 27.04 4.61
N ALA A 107 -6.68 26.31 5.70
CA ALA A 107 -7.93 25.57 5.86
C ALA A 107 -9.16 26.49 5.89
N ASP A 108 -9.05 27.64 6.57
CA ASP A 108 -10.13 28.64 6.63
C ASP A 108 -10.36 29.30 5.26
N ALA A 109 -9.29 29.61 4.53
CA ALA A 109 -9.37 30.24 3.20
C ALA A 109 -10.03 29.34 2.15
N ILE A 110 -9.71 28.04 2.14
CA ILE A 110 -10.28 27.07 1.20
C ILE A 110 -11.69 26.59 1.60
N LYS A 111 -12.23 27.12 2.71
CA LYS A 111 -13.56 26.82 3.29
C LYS A 111 -13.78 25.32 3.54
N ASP A 112 -12.72 24.63 3.92
CA ASP A 112 -12.71 23.18 4.15
C ASP A 112 -12.12 22.88 5.54
N SER A 113 -12.81 23.40 6.56
CA SER A 113 -12.33 23.47 7.95
C SER A 113 -12.32 22.11 8.68
N GLU A 114 -12.91 21.07 8.10
CA GLU A 114 -12.97 19.73 8.70
C GLU A 114 -11.67 18.92 8.51
N SER A 115 -10.68 19.45 7.78
CA SER A 115 -9.55 18.64 7.31
C SER A 115 -8.16 19.25 7.55
N LYS A 116 -7.94 19.91 8.70
CA LYS A 116 -6.63 20.51 9.06
C LYS A 116 -5.46 19.53 8.97
N GLU A 117 -5.68 18.30 9.38
CA GLU A 117 -4.68 17.24 9.25
C GLU A 117 -4.36 16.94 7.78
N THR A 118 -5.37 16.81 6.91
CA THR A 118 -5.16 16.58 5.48
C THR A 118 -4.50 17.77 4.81
N VAL A 119 -4.88 19.01 5.14
CA VAL A 119 -4.19 20.23 4.66
C VAL A 119 -2.71 20.19 5.05
N PHE A 120 -2.40 19.88 6.30
CA PHE A 120 -1.02 19.75 6.76
C PHE A 120 -0.25 18.66 6.00
N LEU A 121 -0.83 17.47 5.83
CA LEU A 121 -0.20 16.36 5.12
C LEU A 121 0.04 16.69 3.64
N ILE A 122 -0.90 17.37 2.98
CA ILE A 122 -0.73 17.86 1.62
C ILE A 122 0.39 18.88 1.55
N CYS A 123 0.37 19.92 2.40
CA CYS A 123 1.41 20.94 2.41
C CYS A 123 2.79 20.35 2.72
N GLN A 124 2.86 19.36 3.61
CA GLN A 124 4.10 18.62 3.88
C GLN A 124 4.58 17.88 2.63
N HIS A 125 3.70 17.16 1.95
CA HIS A 125 4.01 16.49 0.68
C HIS A 125 4.48 17.48 -0.38
N LEU A 126 3.75 18.58 -0.60
CA LEU A 126 4.13 19.62 -1.57
C LEU A 126 5.50 20.21 -1.24
N SER A 127 5.76 20.51 0.04
CA SER A 127 7.04 21.10 0.46
C SER A 127 8.24 20.15 0.37
N ALA A 128 8.01 18.85 0.36
CA ALA A 128 9.06 17.84 0.19
C ALA A 128 9.43 17.61 -1.30
N ASN A 129 8.64 18.15 -2.23
CA ASN A 129 8.84 17.98 -3.66
C ASN A 129 9.20 19.33 -4.30
N GLU A 130 10.48 19.57 -4.56
CA GLU A 130 11.00 20.87 -5.06
C GLU A 130 10.26 21.38 -6.32
N ASN A 131 9.87 20.49 -7.22
CA ASN A 131 9.12 20.83 -8.45
C ASN A 131 7.71 21.41 -8.20
N ARG A 132 7.21 21.38 -6.95
CA ARG A 132 5.91 21.92 -6.57
C ARG A 132 5.97 23.38 -6.11
N GLY A 133 7.16 23.93 -5.88
CA GLY A 133 7.32 25.34 -5.52
C GLY A 133 6.65 25.73 -4.20
N VAL A 134 6.62 24.84 -3.20
CA VAL A 134 6.10 25.16 -1.85
C VAL A 134 7.23 25.03 -0.84
N LYS A 135 7.42 26.05 -0.01
CA LYS A 135 8.41 26.06 1.07
C LYS A 135 7.72 25.92 2.42
N LYS A 136 8.19 24.97 3.22
CA LYS A 136 7.83 24.85 4.64
C LYS A 136 8.74 25.75 5.48
N ILE A 137 8.14 26.53 6.38
CA ILE A 137 8.83 27.42 7.31
C ILE A 137 8.46 27.02 8.74
N GLY A 138 9.46 26.91 9.61
CA GLY A 138 9.28 26.47 11.00
C GLY A 138 9.35 24.95 11.21
N SER A 139 9.41 24.55 12.48
CA SER A 139 9.50 23.15 12.91
C SER A 139 8.81 22.94 14.28
N GLY A 140 8.46 21.69 14.59
CA GLY A 140 7.81 21.33 15.85
C GLY A 140 6.28 21.31 15.75
N ALA A 141 5.60 22.00 16.66
CA ALA A 141 4.13 21.99 16.76
C ALA A 141 3.45 22.56 15.51
N LEU A 142 2.27 22.03 15.17
CA LEU A 142 1.47 22.40 13.98
C LEU A 142 1.24 23.91 13.84
N ASN A 143 0.99 24.60 14.95
CA ASN A 143 0.77 26.05 15.01
C ASN A 143 2.04 26.89 14.78
N LYS A 144 3.22 26.27 14.71
CA LYS A 144 4.50 26.94 14.41
C LYS A 144 4.99 26.67 12.99
N ILE A 145 4.23 25.90 12.21
CA ILE A 145 4.57 25.54 10.84
C ILE A 145 3.72 26.37 9.90
N THR A 146 4.37 27.06 8.98
CA THR A 146 3.74 27.81 7.89
C THR A 146 4.25 27.34 6.54
N PHE A 147 3.49 27.61 5.48
CA PHE A 147 3.80 27.23 4.11
C PHE A 147 3.66 28.46 3.20
N GLN A 148 4.55 28.58 2.22
CA GLN A 148 4.60 29.69 1.28
C GLN A 148 4.93 29.17 -0.13
N SER A 149 4.42 29.81 -1.18
CA SER A 149 4.89 29.55 -2.55
C SER A 149 6.34 30.05 -2.74
N GLN A 150 7.13 29.32 -3.51
CA GLN A 150 8.46 29.73 -3.97
C GLN A 150 8.41 30.52 -5.26
#